data_AF-A0A946CH40-F1
#
_entry.id   AF-A0A946CH40-F1
#
_cell.length_a   1.000
_cell.length_b   1.000
_cell.length_c   1.000
_cell.angle_alpha   90.00
_cell.angle_beta   90.00
_cell.angle_gamma   90.00
#
_symmetry.space_group_name_H-M   'P 1'
#
loop_
_entity.id
_entity.type
_entity.pdbx_description
1 polymer ?
#
loop_
_entity_poly.entity_id
_entity_poly.type
_entity_poly.pdbx_seq_one_letter_code
_entity_poly.pdbx_strand_id
1 'polypeptide(L)'
;EPSDVLVGGIFKGRKVWFLSRHGQNHTILPTEVNHRANFWALRSLGVRWVICATAVGSLKEAYSPRSVVLPDQYFDRTSQRANNTFFGEGIVAHIGFAEPISSGLRSILAKAGRAEGADLHDGGTYVCMDGPAFSTKSESFYYRNLGFDIIGMTNLPEAKLAREAEIALATLGMVTDYDCWREGEETVEASSVVEHLAANAKMSVRIIKRAICEIPIEPGWPEHKSLDAAIFTPKSSWPVETACKLAPILDGR
;
A
#
# COMPACT_ATOMS: atom_id res chain seq x y z
N GLU A 1 16.28 -7.05 6.28
CA GLU A 1 16.03 -5.79 7.02
C GLU A 1 14.93 -4.95 6.40
N PRO A 2 14.09 -4.30 7.24
CA PRO A 2 13.15 -3.27 6.81
C PRO A 2 13.87 -2.06 6.18
N SER A 3 13.13 -1.23 5.44
CA SER A 3 13.65 -0.04 4.78
C SER A 3 14.28 0.99 5.74
N ASP A 4 13.80 1.02 6.99
CA ASP A 4 14.27 1.95 8.01
C ASP A 4 13.90 1.44 9.42
N VAL A 5 14.36 2.17 10.44
CA VAL A 5 13.89 2.02 11.82
C VAL A 5 12.40 2.34 11.90
N LEU A 6 11.64 1.45 12.52
CA LEU A 6 10.22 1.69 12.82
C LEU A 6 10.10 2.63 14.02
N VAL A 7 9.46 3.78 13.80
CA VAL A 7 9.26 4.78 14.86
C VAL A 7 7.91 4.52 15.53
N GLY A 8 7.95 4.12 16.80
CA GLY A 8 6.77 3.84 17.61
C GLY A 8 6.32 5.02 18.47
N GLY A 9 5.03 5.09 18.78
CA GLY A 9 4.48 6.09 19.70
C GLY A 9 3.06 5.78 20.14
N ILE A 10 2.50 6.66 20.98
CA ILE A 10 1.10 6.63 21.37
C ILE A 10 0.42 7.86 20.81
N PHE A 11 -0.64 7.66 20.03
CA PHE A 11 -1.47 8.74 19.50
C PHE A 11 -2.91 8.54 19.96
N LYS A 12 -3.42 9.47 20.77
CA LYS A 12 -4.78 9.42 21.36
C LYS A 12 -5.10 8.05 22.00
N GLY A 13 -4.17 7.52 22.77
CA GLY A 13 -4.31 6.23 23.45
C GLY A 13 -4.05 4.99 22.58
N ARG A 14 -3.86 5.15 21.26
CA ARG A 14 -3.52 4.06 20.36
C ARG A 14 -2.02 3.95 20.15
N LYS A 15 -1.45 2.75 20.26
CA LYS A 15 -0.08 2.47 19.82
C LYS A 15 -0.01 2.55 18.30
N VAL A 16 0.93 3.33 17.79
CA VAL A 16 1.14 3.56 16.34
C VAL A 16 2.60 3.34 15.99
N TRP A 17 2.83 2.91 14.76
CA TRP A 17 4.16 2.73 14.17
C TRP A 17 4.22 3.45 12.83
N PHE A 18 5.34 4.09 12.56
CA PHE A 18 5.66 4.71 11.27
C PHE A 18 6.91 4.05 10.68
N LEU A 19 6.88 3.78 9.38
CA LEU A 19 7.99 3.24 8.62
C LEU A 19 8.11 4.02 7.31
N SER A 20 9.28 4.61 7.05
CA SER A 20 9.55 5.21 5.74
C SER A 20 9.83 4.11 4.72
N ARG A 21 8.94 3.97 3.73
CA ARG A 21 9.08 2.97 2.65
C ARG A 21 10.42 3.05 1.93
N HIS A 22 10.92 4.25 1.69
CA HIS A 22 12.14 4.52 0.93
C HIS A 22 13.34 4.90 1.83
N GLY A 23 13.23 4.68 3.15
CA GLY A 23 14.18 5.19 4.13
C GLY A 23 14.01 6.69 4.39
N GLN A 24 14.55 7.18 5.50
CA GLN A 24 14.40 8.57 5.95
C GLN A 24 14.91 9.59 4.93
N ASN A 25 15.96 9.22 4.18
CA ASN A 25 16.60 10.07 3.18
C ASN A 25 16.18 9.73 1.74
N HIS A 26 15.14 8.89 1.56
CA HIS A 26 14.62 8.49 0.24
C HIS A 26 15.68 7.85 -0.66
N THR A 27 16.49 6.94 -0.11
CA THR A 27 17.67 6.34 -0.78
C THR A 27 17.40 4.97 -1.41
N ILE A 28 16.16 4.48 -1.35
CA ILE A 28 15.79 3.13 -1.80
C ILE A 28 14.79 3.26 -2.96
N LEU A 29 15.12 2.75 -4.15
CA LEU A 29 14.20 2.75 -5.28
C LEU A 29 13.00 1.82 -5.03
N PRO A 30 11.84 2.04 -5.68
CA PRO A 30 10.67 1.16 -5.53
C PRO A 30 10.98 -0.33 -5.69
N THR A 31 11.80 -0.71 -6.67
CA THR A 31 12.23 -2.09 -6.93
C THR A 31 13.22 -2.66 -5.91
N GLU A 32 13.83 -1.81 -5.08
CA GLU A 32 14.79 -2.18 -4.04
C GLU A 32 14.12 -2.28 -2.66
N VAL A 33 12.87 -1.83 -2.53
CA VAL A 33 12.14 -1.90 -1.27
C VAL A 33 11.93 -3.35 -0.87
N ASN A 34 12.45 -3.73 0.29
CA ASN A 34 12.22 -5.04 0.86
C ASN A 34 10.85 -5.12 1.54
N HIS A 35 9.79 -5.20 0.74
CA HIS A 35 8.42 -5.23 1.24
C HIS A 35 8.17 -6.38 2.22
N ARG A 36 8.80 -7.56 2.01
CA ARG A 36 8.69 -8.69 2.94
C ARG A 36 9.20 -8.32 4.33
N ALA A 37 10.40 -7.75 4.41
CA ALA A 37 10.96 -7.34 5.69
C ALA A 37 10.13 -6.26 6.38
N ASN A 38 9.59 -5.30 5.62
CA ASN A 38 8.70 -4.26 6.15
C ASN A 38 7.45 -4.86 6.82
N PHE A 39 6.73 -5.72 6.11
CA PHE A 39 5.49 -6.31 6.62
C PHE A 39 5.74 -7.37 7.70
N TRP A 40 6.83 -8.12 7.60
CA TRP A 40 7.26 -9.03 8.66
C TRP A 40 7.53 -8.26 9.95
N ALA A 41 8.29 -7.15 9.89
CA ALA A 41 8.59 -6.35 11.08
C ALA A 41 7.33 -5.71 11.69
N LEU A 42 6.41 -5.20 10.87
CA LEU A 42 5.12 -4.69 11.33
C LEU A 42 4.32 -5.79 12.04
N ARG A 43 4.22 -7.00 11.45
CA ARG A 43 3.51 -8.13 12.05
C ARG A 43 4.14 -8.57 13.37
N SER A 44 5.48 -8.62 13.46
CA SER A 44 6.24 -8.91 14.68
C SER A 44 5.97 -7.92 15.82
N LEU A 45 5.60 -6.68 15.50
CA LEU A 45 5.20 -5.66 16.48
C LEU A 45 3.71 -5.72 16.85
N GLY A 46 2.97 -6.69 16.32
CA GLY A 46 1.53 -6.87 16.53
C GLY A 46 0.66 -5.91 15.71
N VAL A 47 1.20 -5.27 14.66
CA VAL A 47 0.40 -4.40 13.79
C VAL A 47 -0.63 -5.24 13.03
N ARG A 48 -1.89 -4.81 13.06
CA ARG A 48 -3.02 -5.44 12.34
C ARG A 48 -3.70 -4.51 11.33
N TRP A 49 -3.39 -3.21 11.36
CA TRP A 49 -3.93 -2.22 10.42
C TRP A 49 -2.79 -1.40 9.83
N VAL A 50 -2.78 -1.26 8.51
CA VAL A 50 -1.79 -0.45 7.78
C VAL A 50 -2.51 0.51 6.83
N ILE A 51 -2.12 1.78 6.88
CA ILE A 51 -2.50 2.78 5.88
C ILE A 51 -1.24 3.11 5.08
N CYS A 52 -1.26 2.82 3.78
CA CYS A 52 -0.18 3.17 2.87
C CYS A 52 -0.48 4.53 2.21
N ALA A 53 0.20 5.59 2.66
CA ALA A 53 0.24 6.84 1.90
C ALA A 53 1.23 6.69 0.73
N THR A 54 0.80 7.05 -0.48
CA THR A 54 1.64 6.96 -1.68
C THR A 54 1.37 8.12 -2.61
N ALA A 55 2.43 8.65 -3.22
CA ALA A 55 2.29 9.54 -4.39
C ALA A 55 1.87 8.70 -5.60
N VAL A 56 1.02 9.27 -6.47
CA VAL A 56 0.54 8.62 -7.70
C VAL A 56 0.37 9.62 -8.82
N GLY A 57 0.58 9.15 -10.05
CA GLY A 57 0.14 9.84 -11.26
C GLY A 57 -1.33 9.53 -11.52
N SER A 58 -2.08 10.55 -11.97
CA SER A 58 -3.47 10.39 -12.38
C SER A 58 -3.57 9.91 -13.82
N LEU A 59 -4.47 8.95 -14.07
CA LEU A 59 -4.86 8.51 -15.40
C LEU A 59 -6.26 9.03 -15.78
N LYS A 60 -6.86 9.94 -15.01
CA LYS A 60 -8.20 10.51 -15.26
C LYS A 60 -8.15 12.02 -15.20
N GLU A 61 -8.82 12.70 -16.13
CA GLU A 61 -8.94 14.17 -16.09
C GLU A 61 -9.50 14.67 -14.75
N ALA A 62 -10.47 13.94 -14.18
CA ALA A 62 -11.15 14.29 -12.95
C ALA A 62 -10.27 14.23 -11.68
N TYR A 63 -9.14 13.52 -11.69
CA TYR A 63 -8.27 13.42 -10.53
C TYR A 63 -7.10 14.37 -10.72
N SER A 64 -7.31 15.63 -10.32
CA SER A 64 -6.30 16.68 -10.43
C SER A 64 -5.18 16.50 -9.40
N PRO A 65 -3.97 17.06 -9.63
CA PRO A 65 -2.96 17.13 -8.58
C PRO A 65 -3.52 17.69 -7.28
N ARG A 66 -3.14 17.06 -6.16
CA ARG A 66 -3.68 17.25 -4.80
C ARG A 66 -5.02 16.56 -4.50
N SER A 67 -5.63 15.91 -5.48
CA SER A 67 -6.75 14.99 -5.22
C SER A 67 -6.26 13.77 -4.44
N VAL A 68 -7.18 13.21 -3.67
CA VAL A 68 -6.99 11.96 -2.92
C VAL A 68 -7.78 10.86 -3.60
N VAL A 69 -7.14 9.73 -3.87
CA VAL A 69 -7.80 8.55 -4.44
C VAL A 69 -7.64 7.37 -3.49
N LEU A 70 -8.74 6.70 -3.20
CA LEU A 70 -8.77 5.49 -2.39
C LEU A 70 -9.08 4.29 -3.30
N PRO A 71 -8.06 3.72 -3.99
CA PRO A 71 -8.30 2.61 -4.90
C PRO A 71 -8.80 1.38 -4.14
N ASP A 72 -9.64 0.59 -4.78
CA ASP A 72 -10.03 -0.75 -4.31
C ASP A 72 -9.43 -1.88 -5.13
N GLN A 73 -8.92 -1.58 -6.31
CA GLN A 73 -8.36 -2.58 -7.21
C GLN A 73 -6.94 -2.25 -7.62
N TYR A 74 -6.22 -3.29 -8.06
CA TYR A 74 -4.86 -3.18 -8.54
C TYR A 74 -4.69 -3.86 -9.88
N PHE A 75 -3.86 -3.28 -10.73
CA PHE A 75 -3.34 -3.90 -11.93
C PHE A 75 -1.82 -4.04 -11.82
N ASP A 76 -1.33 -5.28 -11.90
CA ASP A 76 0.07 -5.60 -11.68
C ASP A 76 0.88 -5.46 -12.98
N ARG A 77 1.85 -4.56 -12.99
CA ARG A 77 2.87 -4.38 -14.04
C ARG A 77 4.29 -4.57 -13.49
N THR A 78 4.43 -5.12 -12.28
CA THR A 78 5.74 -5.38 -11.67
C THR A 78 6.41 -6.61 -12.30
N SER A 79 7.75 -6.63 -12.32
CA SER A 79 8.55 -7.76 -12.81
C SER A 79 8.98 -8.72 -11.70
N GLN A 80 9.15 -8.23 -10.46
CA GLN A 80 9.64 -9.03 -9.34
C GLN A 80 8.54 -9.79 -8.58
N ARG A 81 7.53 -10.30 -9.29
CA ARG A 81 6.33 -10.93 -8.68
C ARG A 81 6.64 -12.11 -7.78
N ALA A 82 7.71 -12.85 -8.08
CA ALA A 82 8.18 -13.96 -7.24
C ALA A 82 8.56 -13.51 -5.81
N ASN A 83 8.89 -12.23 -5.62
CA ASN A 83 9.21 -11.66 -4.30
C ASN A 83 7.98 -11.19 -3.51
N ASN A 84 6.79 -11.20 -4.13
CA ASN A 84 5.55 -10.66 -3.55
C ASN A 84 4.77 -11.72 -2.75
N THR A 85 5.48 -12.60 -2.05
CA THR A 85 4.93 -13.60 -1.11
C THR A 85 5.95 -13.94 -0.02
N PHE A 86 5.46 -14.22 1.19
CA PHE A 86 6.22 -14.82 2.28
C PHE A 86 6.40 -16.33 2.11
N PHE A 87 5.48 -16.98 1.40
CA PHE A 87 5.43 -18.43 1.29
C PHE A 87 6.32 -18.96 0.17
N GLY A 88 6.50 -20.28 0.15
CA GLY A 88 7.54 -20.97 -0.61
C GLY A 88 8.40 -21.82 0.32
N GLU A 89 9.54 -22.30 -0.17
CA GLU A 89 10.53 -23.03 0.66
C GLU A 89 9.90 -24.16 1.49
N GLY A 90 8.89 -24.86 0.94
CA GLY A 90 8.20 -25.98 1.58
C GLY A 90 6.92 -25.66 2.34
N ILE A 91 6.49 -24.40 2.46
CA ILE A 91 5.17 -24.04 2.98
C ILE A 91 4.39 -23.29 1.90
N VAL A 92 3.28 -23.87 1.45
CA VAL A 92 2.44 -23.34 0.36
C VAL A 92 1.19 -22.70 0.95
N ALA A 93 0.93 -21.45 0.55
CA ALA A 93 -0.32 -20.77 0.82
C ALA A 93 -0.87 -20.04 -0.41
N HIS A 94 -2.19 -20.00 -0.54
CA HIS A 94 -2.92 -19.30 -1.60
C HIS A 94 -4.04 -18.45 -1.00
N ILE A 95 -3.74 -17.19 -0.71
CA ILE A 95 -4.71 -16.23 -0.17
C ILE A 95 -5.75 -15.82 -1.22
N GLY A 96 -6.99 -15.64 -0.78
CA GLY A 96 -7.99 -14.92 -1.57
C GLY A 96 -7.58 -13.46 -1.74
N PHE A 97 -7.59 -12.95 -2.97
CA PHE A 97 -7.09 -11.61 -3.29
C PHE A 97 -7.95 -10.83 -4.30
N ALA A 98 -9.18 -11.30 -4.57
CA ALA A 98 -10.11 -10.63 -5.48
C ALA A 98 -10.47 -9.20 -5.01
N GLU A 99 -10.65 -9.03 -3.69
CA GLU A 99 -10.78 -7.73 -3.03
C GLU A 99 -9.48 -7.46 -2.27
N PRO A 100 -8.50 -6.76 -2.86
CA PRO A 100 -7.14 -6.65 -2.30
C PRO A 100 -7.01 -5.60 -1.19
N ILE A 101 -7.98 -4.70 -1.06
CA ILE A 101 -8.00 -3.61 -0.10
C ILE A 101 -9.05 -3.87 0.98
N SER A 102 -8.75 -3.44 2.21
CA SER A 102 -9.72 -3.47 3.30
C SER A 102 -10.80 -2.43 3.13
N SER A 103 -12.02 -2.88 2.88
CA SER A 103 -13.20 -2.03 2.71
C SER A 103 -13.50 -1.19 3.96
N GLY A 104 -13.29 -1.77 5.15
CA GLY A 104 -13.46 -1.08 6.43
C GLY A 104 -12.48 0.08 6.61
N LEU A 105 -11.17 -0.15 6.37
CA LEU A 105 -10.17 0.92 6.46
C LEU A 105 -10.40 1.98 5.38
N ARG A 106 -10.76 1.56 4.16
CA ARG A 106 -11.08 2.48 3.06
C ARG A 106 -12.26 3.39 3.42
N SER A 107 -13.32 2.85 3.98
CA SER A 107 -14.49 3.63 4.42
C SER A 107 -14.13 4.65 5.51
N ILE A 108 -13.31 4.24 6.49
CA ILE A 108 -12.79 5.14 7.53
C ILE A 108 -11.97 6.28 6.90
N LEU A 109 -11.08 5.97 5.96
CA LEU A 109 -10.29 6.97 5.24
C LEU A 109 -11.17 7.90 4.41
N ALA A 110 -12.20 7.39 3.74
CA ALA A 110 -13.13 8.20 2.95
C ALA A 110 -13.89 9.20 3.83
N LYS A 111 -14.41 8.75 4.98
CA LYS A 111 -15.05 9.63 5.99
C LYS A 111 -14.06 10.67 6.52
N ALA A 112 -12.84 10.25 6.86
CA ALA A 112 -11.81 11.13 7.38
C ALA A 112 -11.37 12.19 6.35
N GLY A 113 -11.15 11.79 5.10
CA GLY A 113 -10.77 12.68 4.00
C GLY A 113 -11.81 13.74 3.70
N ARG A 114 -13.09 13.35 3.57
CA ARG A 114 -14.19 14.29 3.36
C ARG A 114 -14.32 15.29 4.51
N ALA A 115 -14.13 14.84 5.75
CA ALA A 115 -14.18 15.71 6.93
C ALA A 115 -12.99 16.70 7.01
N GLU A 116 -11.86 16.38 6.38
CA GLU A 116 -10.69 17.27 6.26
C GLU A 116 -10.73 18.14 4.99
N GLY A 117 -11.84 18.09 4.24
CA GLY A 117 -12.05 18.88 3.02
C GLY A 117 -11.20 18.43 1.84
N ALA A 118 -10.77 17.16 1.79
CA ALA A 118 -10.06 16.62 0.65
C ALA A 118 -10.99 16.48 -0.57
N ASP A 119 -10.50 16.85 -1.75
CA ASP A 119 -11.07 16.40 -3.02
C ASP A 119 -10.76 14.90 -3.15
N LEU A 120 -11.79 14.06 -2.94
CA LEU A 120 -11.61 12.64 -2.67
C LEU A 120 -12.45 11.78 -3.60
N HIS A 121 -11.77 10.85 -4.27
CA HIS A 121 -12.37 9.81 -5.11
C HIS A 121 -12.23 8.46 -4.42
N ASP A 122 -13.33 7.73 -4.31
CA ASP A 122 -13.40 6.44 -3.60
C ASP A 122 -13.70 5.33 -4.60
N GLY A 123 -12.75 4.39 -4.72
CA GLY A 123 -12.71 3.38 -5.76
C GLY A 123 -11.68 3.68 -6.85
N GLY A 124 -11.49 2.70 -7.72
CA GLY A 124 -10.63 2.81 -8.89
C GLY A 124 -9.48 1.81 -8.88
N THR A 125 -8.88 1.64 -10.05
CA THR A 125 -7.77 0.70 -10.28
C THR A 125 -6.42 1.40 -10.25
N TYR A 126 -5.56 0.99 -9.32
CA TYR A 126 -4.16 1.40 -9.22
C TYR A 126 -3.30 0.49 -10.10
N VAL A 127 -2.60 1.07 -11.08
CA VAL A 127 -1.55 0.36 -11.84
C VAL A 127 -0.25 0.40 -11.05
N CYS A 128 0.31 -0.76 -10.73
CA CYS A 128 1.60 -0.87 -10.04
C CYS A 128 2.69 -1.28 -11.03
N MET A 129 3.53 -0.35 -11.44
CA MET A 129 4.70 -0.60 -12.31
C MET A 129 6.01 -0.67 -11.49
N ASP A 130 7.10 -1.14 -12.08
CA ASP A 130 8.39 -1.21 -11.36
C ASP A 130 9.05 0.17 -11.15
N GLY A 131 9.03 1.04 -12.16
CA GLY A 131 9.94 2.19 -12.20
C GLY A 131 11.40 1.77 -12.51
N PRO A 132 12.41 2.62 -12.23
CA PRO A 132 12.29 3.96 -11.66
C PRO A 132 11.90 5.02 -12.71
N ALA A 133 12.00 4.70 -14.00
CA ALA A 133 11.50 5.57 -15.05
C ALA A 133 9.97 5.64 -14.97
N PHE A 134 9.42 6.83 -15.18
CA PHE A 134 7.99 7.00 -15.41
C PHE A 134 7.55 6.34 -16.72
N SER A 135 6.24 6.20 -16.90
CA SER A 135 5.64 5.65 -18.11
C SER A 135 6.05 6.43 -19.36
N THR A 136 6.17 5.74 -20.48
CA THR A 136 6.06 6.37 -21.80
C THR A 136 4.61 6.81 -22.06
N LYS A 137 4.40 7.79 -22.96
CA LYS A 137 3.04 8.21 -23.37
C LYS A 137 2.17 7.04 -23.82
N SER A 138 2.77 6.10 -24.56
CA SER A 138 2.08 4.90 -25.06
C SER A 138 1.53 4.04 -23.92
N GLU A 139 2.33 3.84 -22.86
CA GLU A 139 1.90 3.11 -21.66
C GLU A 139 0.78 3.85 -20.93
N SER A 140 0.92 5.17 -20.72
CA SER A 140 -0.13 5.98 -20.08
C SER A 140 -1.45 5.93 -20.86
N PHE A 141 -1.42 6.06 -22.19
CA PHE A 141 -2.61 5.94 -23.02
C PHE A 141 -3.19 4.52 -23.01
N TYR A 142 -2.34 3.49 -22.97
CA TYR A 142 -2.81 2.09 -22.84
C TYR A 142 -3.62 1.91 -21.55
N TYR A 143 -3.10 2.34 -20.39
CA TYR A 143 -3.80 2.21 -19.12
C TYR A 143 -5.10 3.02 -19.08
N ARG A 144 -5.10 4.23 -19.68
CA ARG A 144 -6.29 5.07 -19.81
C ARG A 144 -7.38 4.43 -20.65
N ASN A 145 -7.01 3.86 -21.80
CA ASN A 145 -7.94 3.19 -22.70
C ASN A 145 -8.57 1.95 -22.07
N LEU A 146 -7.88 1.30 -21.13
CA LEU A 146 -8.42 0.23 -20.29
C LEU A 146 -9.27 0.72 -19.12
N GLY A 147 -9.36 2.03 -18.92
CA GLY A 147 -10.18 2.64 -17.88
C GLY A 147 -9.54 2.68 -16.50
N PHE A 148 -8.23 2.47 -16.36
CA PHE A 148 -7.54 2.56 -15.07
C PHE A 148 -7.45 4.01 -14.56
N ASP A 149 -7.18 4.16 -13.27
CA ASP A 149 -7.47 5.38 -12.50
C ASP A 149 -6.22 6.14 -12.09
N ILE A 150 -5.27 5.44 -11.50
CA ILE A 150 -4.02 6.00 -10.97
C ILE A 150 -2.87 5.03 -11.22
N ILE A 151 -1.65 5.54 -11.24
CA ILE A 151 -0.43 4.75 -11.41
C ILE A 151 0.60 5.10 -10.34
N GLY A 152 1.31 4.09 -9.87
CA GLY A 152 2.46 4.25 -9.00
C GLY A 152 3.30 2.98 -8.96
N MET A 153 4.22 2.89 -8.00
CA MET A 153 5.31 1.90 -8.07
C MET A 153 5.43 0.91 -6.90
N THR A 154 4.60 1.03 -5.86
CA THR A 154 4.92 0.37 -4.57
C THR A 154 3.81 -0.46 -3.96
N ASN A 155 2.53 -0.14 -4.19
CA ASN A 155 1.49 -0.57 -3.27
C ASN A 155 0.95 -2.01 -3.45
N LEU A 156 1.14 -2.64 -4.62
CA LEU A 156 0.62 -3.99 -4.85
C LEU A 156 1.41 -5.10 -4.14
N PRO A 157 2.75 -5.14 -4.19
CA PRO A 157 3.53 -6.04 -3.33
C PRO A 157 3.13 -5.93 -1.85
N GLU A 158 2.90 -4.70 -1.38
CA GLU A 158 2.49 -4.42 -0.01
C GLU A 158 1.12 -4.98 0.31
N ALA A 159 0.13 -4.82 -0.58
CA ALA A 159 -1.20 -5.35 -0.38
C ALA A 159 -1.21 -6.89 -0.30
N LYS A 160 -0.42 -7.57 -1.17
CA LYS A 160 -0.27 -9.04 -1.15
C LYS A 160 0.33 -9.49 0.18
N LEU A 161 1.43 -8.89 0.60
CA LEU A 161 2.14 -9.23 1.84
C LEU A 161 1.33 -8.86 3.09
N ALA A 162 0.58 -7.77 3.08
CA ALA A 162 -0.35 -7.44 4.16
C ALA A 162 -1.42 -8.52 4.31
N ARG A 163 -2.00 -8.98 3.20
CA ARG A 163 -2.99 -10.06 3.22
C ARG A 163 -2.39 -11.37 3.71
N GLU A 164 -1.17 -11.71 3.33
CA GLU A 164 -0.47 -12.89 3.87
C GLU A 164 -0.07 -12.72 5.34
N ALA A 165 0.19 -11.50 5.82
CA ALA A 165 0.48 -11.22 7.22
C ALA A 165 -0.78 -11.07 8.09
N GLU A 166 -1.98 -11.26 7.52
CA GLU A 166 -3.27 -11.05 8.18
C GLU A 166 -3.44 -9.63 8.75
N ILE A 167 -3.05 -8.65 7.94
CA ILE A 167 -3.11 -7.21 8.21
C ILE A 167 -4.15 -6.58 7.28
N ALA A 168 -5.13 -5.88 7.86
CA ALA A 168 -6.03 -5.02 7.09
C ALA A 168 -5.23 -3.83 6.52
N LEU A 169 -5.24 -3.66 5.19
CA LEU A 169 -4.51 -2.60 4.51
C LEU A 169 -5.44 -1.74 3.67
N ALA A 170 -5.24 -0.42 3.70
CA ALA A 170 -5.81 0.50 2.74
C ALA A 170 -4.76 1.46 2.17
N THR A 171 -4.97 1.87 0.92
CA THR A 171 -4.10 2.80 0.21
C THR A 171 -4.72 4.19 0.17
N LEU A 172 -3.90 5.19 0.46
CA LEU A 172 -4.21 6.60 0.37
C LEU A 172 -3.35 7.19 -0.76
N GLY A 173 -3.89 7.17 -1.98
CA GLY A 173 -3.24 7.69 -3.17
C GLY A 173 -3.32 9.21 -3.21
N MET A 174 -2.17 9.86 -3.26
CA MET A 174 -2.04 11.32 -3.29
C MET A 174 -1.58 11.74 -4.68
N VAL A 175 -2.49 12.30 -5.48
CA VAL A 175 -2.19 12.65 -6.86
C VAL A 175 -1.18 13.78 -6.92
N THR A 176 -0.07 13.58 -7.63
CA THR A 176 1.00 14.59 -7.79
C THR A 176 1.01 15.24 -9.17
N ASP A 177 0.55 14.52 -10.18
CA ASP A 177 0.64 14.85 -11.60
C ASP A 177 -0.37 13.99 -12.40
N TYR A 178 -0.45 14.21 -13.71
CA TYR A 178 -1.28 13.45 -14.65
C TYR A 178 -0.45 12.39 -15.41
N ASP A 179 0.53 11.76 -14.76
CA ASP A 179 1.51 10.91 -15.43
C ASP A 179 2.11 11.66 -16.63
N CYS A 180 2.16 11.07 -17.83
CA CYS A 180 2.66 11.78 -19.03
C CYS A 180 1.64 11.90 -20.17
N TRP A 181 0.36 11.59 -19.95
CA TRP A 181 -0.66 11.61 -21.02
C TRP A 181 -1.21 12.99 -21.35
N ARG A 182 -1.15 13.94 -20.41
CA ARG A 182 -1.70 15.29 -20.60
C ARG A 182 -0.64 16.20 -21.21
N GLU A 183 -0.96 16.84 -22.33
CA GLU A 183 -0.09 17.79 -23.01
C GLU A 183 -0.41 19.22 -22.55
N GLY A 184 0.61 20.06 -22.33
CA GLY A 184 0.44 21.50 -22.12
C GLY A 184 0.28 21.98 -20.67
N GLU A 185 0.10 21.09 -19.69
CA GLU A 185 0.57 21.38 -18.34
C GLU A 185 2.08 21.12 -18.32
N GLU A 186 2.86 22.06 -17.75
CA GLU A 186 4.32 22.01 -17.66
C GLU A 186 4.76 20.56 -17.44
N THR A 187 5.48 20.00 -18.42
CA THR A 187 6.05 18.66 -18.37
C THR A 187 6.73 18.47 -17.02
N VAL A 188 6.06 17.80 -16.08
CA VAL A 188 6.49 17.48 -14.71
C VAL A 188 7.74 18.27 -14.29
N GLU A 189 7.63 19.59 -14.17
CA GLU A 189 8.74 20.41 -13.68
C GLU A 189 8.99 19.94 -12.24
N ALA A 190 10.22 19.54 -11.92
CA ALA A 190 10.53 18.90 -10.64
C ALA A 190 10.10 19.77 -9.43
N SER A 191 10.06 21.09 -9.59
CA SER A 191 9.60 22.05 -8.60
C SER A 191 8.10 21.95 -8.29
N SER A 192 7.23 21.80 -9.29
CA SER A 192 5.77 21.71 -9.09
C SER A 192 5.37 20.40 -8.40
N VAL A 193 6.07 19.31 -8.70
CA VAL A 193 5.92 18.02 -8.01
C VAL A 193 6.27 18.13 -6.53
N VAL A 194 7.37 18.82 -6.18
CA VAL A 194 7.79 19.00 -4.78
C VAL A 194 6.74 19.78 -3.98
N GLU A 195 6.15 20.82 -4.57
CA GLU A 195 5.07 21.57 -3.92
C GLU A 195 3.82 20.71 -3.68
N HIS A 196 3.41 19.93 -4.69
CA HIS A 196 2.30 18.99 -4.57
C HIS A 196 2.59 17.91 -3.51
N LEU A 197 3.79 17.35 -3.49
CA LEU A 197 4.22 16.39 -2.47
C LEU A 197 4.12 16.98 -1.05
N ALA A 198 4.59 18.22 -0.85
CA ALA A 198 4.51 18.87 0.45
C ALA A 198 3.06 19.13 0.90
N ALA A 199 2.20 19.59 -0.01
CA ALA A 199 0.77 19.79 0.26
C ALA A 199 0.07 18.45 0.56
N ASN A 200 0.37 17.43 -0.23
CA ASN A 200 -0.15 16.07 -0.09
C ASN A 200 0.29 15.43 1.24
N ALA A 201 1.54 15.60 1.65
CA ALA A 201 2.02 15.11 2.93
C ALA A 201 1.26 15.76 4.10
N LYS A 202 0.97 17.07 4.03
CA LYS A 202 0.15 17.74 5.05
C LYS A 202 -1.28 17.20 5.07
N MET A 203 -1.90 17.01 3.92
CA MET A 203 -3.26 16.46 3.81
C MET A 203 -3.30 15.02 4.35
N SER A 204 -2.39 14.14 3.92
CA SER A 204 -2.36 12.74 4.34
C SER A 204 -2.20 12.61 5.86
N VAL A 205 -1.34 13.42 6.49
CA VAL A 205 -1.19 13.43 7.95
C VAL A 205 -2.48 13.82 8.66
N ARG A 206 -3.25 14.80 8.15
CA ARG A 206 -4.54 15.18 8.74
C ARG A 206 -5.56 14.03 8.64
N ILE A 207 -5.68 13.43 7.45
CA ILE A 207 -6.57 12.30 7.19
C ILE A 207 -6.22 11.12 8.11
N ILE A 208 -4.95 10.74 8.17
CA ILE A 208 -4.46 9.62 8.99
C ILE A 208 -4.72 9.88 10.48
N LYS A 209 -4.40 11.08 10.99
CA LYS A 209 -4.66 11.44 12.39
C LYS A 209 -6.16 11.33 12.74
N ARG A 210 -7.05 11.73 11.83
CA ARG A 210 -8.49 11.57 12.02
C ARG A 210 -8.90 10.10 11.95
N ALA A 211 -8.44 9.37 10.95
CA ALA A 211 -8.76 7.97 10.71
C ALA A 211 -8.36 7.06 11.88
N ILE A 212 -7.17 7.27 12.46
CA ILE A 212 -6.64 6.45 13.57
C ILE A 212 -7.63 6.31 14.74
N CYS A 213 -8.43 7.36 14.99
CA CYS A 213 -9.41 7.38 16.09
C CYS A 213 -10.61 6.46 15.84
N GLU A 214 -10.92 6.15 14.59
CA GLU A 214 -12.10 5.38 14.16
C GLU A 214 -11.76 3.91 13.88
N ILE A 215 -10.46 3.57 13.76
CA ILE A 215 -10.04 2.18 13.52
C ILE A 215 -10.27 1.38 14.82
N PRO A 216 -10.85 0.16 14.76
CA PRO A 216 -10.99 -0.69 15.94
C PRO A 216 -9.65 -1.00 16.64
N ILE A 217 -9.67 -1.20 17.96
CA ILE A 217 -8.49 -1.61 18.73
C ILE A 217 -8.23 -3.11 18.60
N GLU A 218 -9.30 -3.91 18.56
CA GLU A 218 -9.21 -5.36 18.44
C GLU A 218 -9.34 -5.81 16.99
N PRO A 219 -8.44 -6.70 16.50
CA PRO A 219 -8.54 -7.23 15.16
C PRO A 219 -9.70 -8.23 15.06
N GLY A 220 -10.60 -8.03 14.10
CA GLY A 220 -11.70 -8.97 13.86
C GLY A 220 -12.28 -8.99 12.45
N TRP A 221 -11.63 -8.35 11.48
CA TRP A 221 -12.11 -8.27 10.09
C TRP A 221 -11.65 -9.48 9.25
N PRO A 222 -12.26 -9.75 8.08
CA PRO A 222 -11.92 -10.92 7.26
C PRO A 222 -10.43 -11.04 6.91
N GLU A 223 -9.73 -9.93 6.69
CA GLU A 223 -8.30 -9.88 6.39
C GLU A 223 -7.44 -10.39 7.55
N HIS A 224 -7.96 -10.38 8.77
CA HIS A 224 -7.27 -10.86 9.96
C HIS A 224 -7.29 -12.38 10.13
N LYS A 225 -7.95 -13.09 9.21
CA LYS A 225 -8.13 -14.54 9.17
C LYS A 225 -7.84 -15.10 7.77
N SER A 226 -7.15 -14.32 6.93
CA SER A 226 -6.90 -14.66 5.53
C SER A 226 -6.07 -15.91 5.34
N LEU A 227 -5.32 -16.36 6.36
CA LEU A 227 -4.52 -17.58 6.30
C LEU A 227 -5.24 -18.84 6.79
N ASP A 228 -6.35 -18.72 7.52
CA ASP A 228 -7.03 -19.85 8.19
C ASP A 228 -7.36 -21.02 7.26
N ALA A 229 -7.75 -20.73 6.02
CA ALA A 229 -8.04 -21.71 4.98
C ALA A 229 -7.12 -21.58 3.76
N ALA A 230 -6.05 -20.79 3.85
CA ALA A 230 -5.17 -20.51 2.73
C ALA A 230 -3.85 -21.27 2.78
N ILE A 231 -3.45 -21.85 3.92
CA ILE A 231 -2.24 -22.69 4.01
C ILE A 231 -2.61 -24.13 3.63
N PHE A 232 -2.00 -24.63 2.55
CA PHE A 232 -2.29 -25.96 2.01
C PHE A 232 -1.33 -27.02 2.53
N THR A 233 -0.09 -26.64 2.82
CA THR A 233 0.89 -27.58 3.38
C THR A 233 0.49 -27.91 4.83
N PRO A 234 0.27 -29.19 5.18
CA PRO A 234 -0.06 -29.57 6.55
C PRO A 234 1.11 -29.26 7.49
N LYS A 235 0.81 -28.83 8.72
CA LYS A 235 1.81 -28.41 9.72
C LYS A 235 2.89 -29.45 9.98
N SER A 236 2.54 -30.74 9.95
CA SER A 236 3.49 -31.86 10.10
C SER A 236 4.55 -31.93 9.00
N SER A 237 4.35 -31.23 7.88
CA SER A 237 5.26 -31.22 6.73
C SER A 237 6.01 -29.89 6.58
N TRP A 238 5.87 -28.95 7.52
CA TRP A 238 6.59 -27.68 7.46
C TRP A 238 8.08 -27.89 7.75
N PRO A 239 8.99 -27.45 6.86
CA PRO A 239 10.40 -27.40 7.18
C PRO A 239 10.64 -26.47 8.37
N VAL A 240 11.45 -26.93 9.34
CA VAL A 240 11.70 -26.21 10.59
C VAL A 240 12.27 -24.81 10.30
N GLU A 241 13.23 -24.71 9.39
CA GLU A 241 13.86 -23.44 9.03
C GLU A 241 12.86 -22.43 8.45
N THR A 242 12.02 -22.88 7.51
CA THR A 242 10.97 -22.05 6.90
C THR A 242 9.94 -21.61 7.93
N ALA A 243 9.49 -22.51 8.81
CA ALA A 243 8.55 -22.19 9.88
C ALA A 243 9.14 -21.16 10.86
N CYS A 244 10.42 -21.29 11.24
CA CYS A 244 11.11 -20.32 12.09
C CYS A 244 11.22 -18.94 11.42
N LYS A 245 11.58 -18.89 10.14
CA LYS A 245 11.65 -17.64 9.36
C LYS A 245 10.29 -16.93 9.27
N LEU A 246 9.22 -17.70 9.16
CA LEU A 246 7.84 -17.19 9.05
C LEU A 246 7.11 -17.07 10.39
N ALA A 247 7.79 -17.23 11.53
CA ALA A 247 7.15 -17.34 12.84
C ALA A 247 6.10 -16.23 13.14
N PRO A 248 6.35 -14.93 12.87
CA PRO A 248 5.33 -13.88 13.08
C PRO A 248 4.14 -13.96 12.12
N ILE A 249 4.33 -14.50 10.92
CA ILE A 249 3.29 -14.67 9.90
C ILE A 249 2.43 -15.89 10.23
N LEU A 250 3.04 -16.95 10.74
CA LEU A 250 2.39 -18.20 11.16
C LEU A 250 1.87 -18.17 12.60
N ASP A 251 1.98 -17.04 13.30
CA ASP A 251 1.55 -16.88 14.69
C ASP A 251 0.10 -17.36 14.89
N GLY A 252 -0.11 -18.18 15.92
CA GLY A 252 -1.39 -18.84 16.23
C GLY A 252 -1.67 -20.14 15.46
N ARG A 253 -0.71 -20.67 14.67
CA ARG A 253 -0.90 -21.88 13.84
C ARG A 253 -0.03 -23.05 14.26
#